data_AF-A0A7W0VDZ1-F1
#
_entry.id   AF-A0A7W0VDZ1-F1
#
_cell.length_a   1.000
_cell.length_b   1.000
_cell.length_c   1.000
_cell.angle_alpha   90.00
_cell.angle_beta   90.00
_cell.angle_gamma   90.00
#
_symmetry.space_group_name_H-M   'P 1'
#
loop_
_entity.id
_entity.type
_entity.pdbx_description
1 polymer ?
#
loop_
_entity_poly.entity_id
_entity_poly.type
_entity_poly.pdbx_seq_one_letter_code
_entity_poly.pdbx_strand_id
1 'polypeptide(L)'
;MTRDIVIDEPFEGEGALCEPWGNSFANSGTTLIQAGGELEIIPRISGAGGCSTRAMFEFPRGGLIVEVPEVMRTSGAYTAITVGNDDSIQMTSEQLAYRTANGSITYSQIPYRPTQMRWWKLHDEQGVLTASYSETGLQWVVFGERPAPGPFSVQLSFFAGVFLDVPDATDSSRIGRLLVCDE
;
A
#
# COMPACT_ATOMS: atom_id res chain seq x y z
N MET A 1 6.61 24.72 -7.66
CA MET A 1 5.16 24.50 -7.62
C MET A 1 4.88 23.74 -6.35
N THR A 2 3.89 24.19 -5.58
CA THR A 2 3.45 23.50 -4.36
C THR A 2 2.58 22.34 -4.81
N ARG A 3 2.88 21.11 -4.40
CA ARG A 3 2.01 19.97 -4.68
C ARG A 3 0.75 20.10 -3.82
N ASP A 4 -0.41 19.99 -4.43
CA ASP A 4 -1.67 20.00 -3.69
C ASP A 4 -1.89 18.61 -3.10
N ILE A 5 -1.98 18.53 -1.77
CA ILE A 5 -2.20 17.25 -1.08
C ILE A 5 -3.70 17.04 -0.95
N VAL A 6 -4.20 15.96 -1.57
CA VAL A 6 -5.62 15.57 -1.56
C VAL A 6 -5.93 14.74 -0.31
N ILE A 7 -5.02 13.83 0.06
CA ILE A 7 -5.11 13.03 1.29
C ILE A 7 -3.77 13.10 2.00
N ASP A 8 -3.81 13.44 3.29
CA ASP A 8 -2.69 13.34 4.23
C ASP A 8 -3.18 12.62 5.49
N GLU A 9 -2.87 11.34 5.60
CA GLU A 9 -3.24 10.51 6.74
C GLU A 9 -2.00 10.08 7.50
N PRO A 10 -1.69 10.74 8.64
CA PRO A 10 -0.56 10.40 9.50
C PRO A 10 -0.92 9.36 10.59
N PHE A 11 -2.16 8.87 10.66
CA PHE A 11 -2.64 7.91 11.66
C PHE A 11 -2.47 8.36 13.12
N GLU A 12 -2.42 9.67 13.39
CA GLU A 12 -2.16 10.26 14.73
C GLU A 12 -3.42 10.43 15.61
N GLY A 13 -4.60 9.99 15.18
CA GLY A 13 -5.87 10.33 15.83
C GLY A 13 -6.55 9.24 16.68
N GLU A 14 -7.51 9.69 17.52
CA GLU A 14 -8.55 8.86 18.19
C GLU A 14 -9.78 8.63 17.28
N GLY A 15 -9.71 9.03 16.01
CA GLY A 15 -10.78 8.88 15.03
C GLY A 15 -11.06 7.41 14.71
N ALA A 16 -12.18 7.18 14.03
CA ALA A 16 -12.40 5.88 13.41
C ALA A 16 -11.34 5.65 12.31
N LEU A 17 -10.89 4.40 12.21
CA LEU A 17 -9.83 3.99 11.28
C LEU A 17 -10.13 4.44 9.85
N CYS A 18 -9.12 5.04 9.19
CA CYS A 18 -9.16 5.50 7.80
C CYS A 18 -10.16 6.65 7.51
N GLU A 19 -10.78 7.26 8.52
CA GLU A 19 -11.64 8.43 8.33
C GLU A 19 -10.81 9.72 8.18
N PRO A 20 -11.26 10.71 7.38
CA PRO A 20 -12.54 10.77 6.66
C PRO A 20 -12.50 10.18 5.23
N TRP A 21 -11.33 9.75 4.77
CA TRP A 21 -11.07 9.45 3.36
C TRP A 21 -11.50 8.04 2.92
N GLY A 22 -11.63 7.11 3.87
CA GLY A 22 -11.80 5.69 3.60
C GLY A 22 -12.67 4.96 4.62
N ASN A 23 -12.68 3.64 4.49
CA ASN A 23 -13.24 2.71 5.45
C ASN A 23 -12.18 1.66 5.80
N SER A 24 -12.11 1.27 7.06
CA SER A 24 -11.38 0.08 7.48
C SER A 24 -12.17 -1.19 7.18
N PHE A 25 -11.47 -2.29 6.90
CA PHE A 25 -12.04 -3.63 6.87
C PHE A 25 -11.13 -4.62 7.60
N ALA A 26 -11.72 -5.59 8.29
CA ALA A 26 -11.01 -6.67 8.96
C ALA A 26 -11.80 -7.96 8.78
N ASN A 27 -11.22 -8.90 8.03
CA ASN A 27 -11.79 -10.25 7.89
C ASN A 27 -11.49 -11.09 9.14
N SER A 28 -12.15 -12.25 9.26
CA SER A 28 -12.06 -13.13 10.44
C SER A 28 -10.62 -13.33 10.93
N GLY A 29 -10.38 -13.00 12.21
CA GLY A 29 -9.08 -13.16 12.85
C GLY A 29 -8.13 -11.95 12.72
N THR A 30 -8.43 -10.99 11.85
CA THR A 30 -7.58 -9.79 11.71
C THR A 30 -7.89 -8.74 12.77
N THR A 31 -6.85 -8.21 13.39
CA THR A 31 -6.92 -7.04 14.29
C THR A 31 -6.31 -5.83 13.59
N LEU A 32 -6.95 -4.66 13.72
CA LEU A 32 -6.42 -3.37 13.29
C LEU A 32 -6.22 -2.49 14.52
N ILE A 33 -5.04 -1.88 14.65
CA ILE A 33 -4.70 -1.02 15.79
C ILE A 33 -4.11 0.28 15.23
N GLN A 34 -4.73 1.41 15.53
CA GLN A 34 -4.15 2.72 15.25
C GLN A 34 -3.59 3.30 16.55
N ALA A 35 -2.27 3.46 16.61
CA ALA A 35 -1.57 4.00 17.77
C ALA A 35 -0.19 4.52 17.37
N GLY A 36 0.27 5.60 18.01
CA GLY A 36 1.63 6.11 17.83
C GLY A 36 1.96 6.64 16.42
N GLY A 37 0.95 7.11 15.68
CA GLY A 37 1.13 7.57 14.30
C GLY A 37 1.26 6.43 13.28
N GLU A 38 0.78 5.23 13.62
CA GLU A 38 0.82 4.08 12.72
C GLU A 38 -0.52 3.32 12.76
N LEU A 39 -0.89 2.73 11.63
CA LEU A 39 -1.83 1.62 11.58
C LEU A 39 -1.06 0.29 11.59
N GLU A 40 -1.26 -0.50 12.62
CA GLU A 40 -0.80 -1.87 12.73
C GLU A 40 -1.92 -2.84 12.29
N ILE A 41 -1.58 -3.75 11.39
CA ILE A 41 -2.47 -4.77 10.82
C ILE A 41 -1.92 -6.13 11.25
N ILE A 42 -2.71 -6.89 12.02
CA ILE A 42 -2.34 -8.19 12.58
C ILE A 42 -3.34 -9.25 12.10
N PRO A 43 -3.11 -9.87 10.93
CA PRO A 43 -3.94 -10.96 10.44
C PRO A 43 -3.77 -12.23 11.28
N ARG A 44 -4.84 -13.00 11.46
CA ARG A 44 -4.80 -14.39 11.94
C ARG A 44 -5.56 -15.28 10.98
N ILE A 45 -5.18 -16.55 10.90
CA ILE A 45 -5.84 -17.65 10.17
C ILE A 45 -6.60 -17.19 8.92
N SER A 46 -5.93 -17.15 7.76
CA SER A 46 -6.58 -16.80 6.48
C SER A 46 -7.28 -15.44 6.44
N GLY A 47 -6.92 -14.54 7.36
CA GLY A 47 -7.45 -13.18 7.46
C GLY A 47 -6.69 -12.17 6.60
N ALA A 48 -7.38 -11.08 6.29
CA ALA A 48 -6.79 -9.85 5.76
C ALA A 48 -7.50 -8.65 6.38
N GLY A 49 -6.85 -7.50 6.36
CA GLY A 49 -7.46 -6.25 6.80
C GLY A 49 -6.64 -5.05 6.37
N GLY A 50 -7.24 -3.87 6.47
CA GLY A 50 -6.60 -2.62 6.07
C GLY A 50 -7.62 -1.51 5.86
N CYS A 51 -7.27 -0.58 4.98
CA CYS A 51 -8.09 0.57 4.63
C CYS A 51 -8.33 0.64 3.12
N SER A 52 -9.48 1.19 2.72
CA SER A 52 -9.80 1.48 1.32
C SER A 52 -10.57 2.79 1.19
N THR A 53 -10.37 3.53 0.10
CA THR A 53 -11.16 4.75 -0.17
C THR A 53 -12.62 4.41 -0.42
N ARG A 54 -13.52 5.30 0.00
CA ARG A 54 -14.98 5.11 -0.13
C ARG A 54 -15.49 5.20 -1.55
N ALA A 55 -14.84 6.07 -2.31
CA ALA A 55 -15.19 6.38 -3.67
C ALA A 55 -13.97 6.17 -4.56
N MET A 56 -14.26 5.94 -5.83
CA MET A 56 -13.25 6.09 -6.86
C MET A 56 -12.98 7.58 -7.06
N PHE A 57 -11.72 7.94 -7.28
CA PHE A 57 -11.30 9.28 -7.64
C PHE A 57 -10.36 9.21 -8.84
N GLU A 58 -10.24 10.30 -9.60
CA GLU A 58 -9.25 10.38 -10.68
C GLU A 58 -7.86 10.19 -10.10
N PHE A 59 -7.09 9.24 -10.63
CA PHE A 59 -5.74 8.99 -10.12
C PHE A 59 -4.88 10.22 -10.35
N PRO A 60 -4.41 10.88 -9.29
CA PRO A 60 -3.73 12.15 -9.45
C PRO A 60 -2.31 11.91 -9.96
N ARG A 61 -1.80 12.84 -10.77
CA ARG A 61 -0.48 12.69 -11.38
C ARG A 61 0.66 12.66 -10.35
N GLY A 62 0.49 13.36 -9.22
CA GLY A 62 1.44 13.32 -8.12
C GLY A 62 1.53 11.93 -7.45
N GLY A 63 0.49 11.12 -7.63
CA GLY A 63 0.42 9.71 -7.29
C GLY A 63 0.05 9.42 -5.84
N LEU A 64 0.19 8.14 -5.51
CA LEU A 64 0.05 7.57 -4.18
C LEU A 64 1.44 7.35 -3.58
N ILE A 65 1.66 7.85 -2.37
CA ILE A 65 2.83 7.57 -1.55
C ILE A 65 2.37 6.97 -0.22
N VAL A 66 3.00 5.87 0.21
CA VAL A 66 2.76 5.24 1.51
C VAL A 66 4.08 5.04 2.24
N GLU A 67 4.06 5.24 3.54
CA GLU A 67 5.12 4.80 4.44
C GLU A 67 4.75 3.45 5.04
N VAL A 68 5.66 2.48 4.93
CA VAL A 68 5.51 1.11 5.41
C VAL A 68 6.71 0.78 6.31
N PRO A 69 6.68 1.20 7.59
CA PRO A 69 7.78 0.95 8.53
C PRO A 69 8.05 -0.54 8.76
N GLU A 70 7.01 -1.37 8.69
CA GLU A 70 7.10 -2.81 8.89
C GLU A 70 6.15 -3.55 7.95
N VAL A 71 6.62 -4.68 7.45
CA VAL A 71 5.86 -5.59 6.57
C VAL A 71 5.81 -6.97 7.18
N MET A 72 4.78 -7.74 6.82
CA MET A 72 4.68 -9.14 7.23
C MET A 72 5.68 -10.02 6.48
N ARG A 73 6.55 -10.73 7.19
CA ARG A 73 7.59 -11.63 6.66
C ARG A 73 7.27 -13.11 6.86
N THR A 74 6.25 -13.45 7.64
CA THR A 74 5.77 -14.84 7.78
C THR A 74 5.52 -15.44 6.39
N SER A 75 5.93 -16.70 6.20
CA SER A 75 5.73 -17.42 4.93
C SER A 75 4.25 -17.44 4.56
N GLY A 76 3.90 -17.01 3.35
CA GLY A 76 2.51 -16.91 2.90
C GLY A 76 1.75 -15.68 3.41
N ALA A 77 2.41 -14.77 4.12
CA ALA A 77 1.88 -13.45 4.42
C ALA A 77 2.19 -12.44 3.30
N TYR A 78 1.45 -11.33 3.30
CA TYR A 78 1.68 -10.23 2.38
C TYR A 78 1.32 -8.88 3.00
N THR A 79 2.03 -7.84 2.55
CA THR A 79 1.66 -6.42 2.72
C THR A 79 1.52 -5.81 1.33
N ALA A 80 0.42 -5.12 1.06
CA ALA A 80 0.13 -4.56 -0.26
C ALA A 80 -0.44 -3.14 -0.19
N ILE A 81 -0.13 -2.35 -1.21
CA ILE A 81 -0.94 -1.21 -1.64
C ILE A 81 -1.50 -1.49 -3.02
N THR A 82 -2.73 -1.07 -3.27
CA THR A 82 -3.39 -1.18 -4.56
C THR A 82 -3.95 0.15 -5.02
N VAL A 83 -3.93 0.33 -6.33
CA VAL A 83 -4.54 1.44 -7.04
C VAL A 83 -5.51 0.83 -8.05
N GLY A 84 -6.81 0.98 -7.80
CA GLY A 84 -7.85 0.28 -8.54
C GLY A 84 -7.88 -1.22 -8.25
N ASN A 85 -8.46 -1.96 -9.18
CA ASN A 85 -8.47 -3.43 -9.16
C ASN A 85 -7.29 -4.04 -9.92
N ASP A 86 -6.45 -3.19 -10.52
CA ASP A 86 -5.49 -3.61 -11.53
C ASP A 86 -4.07 -3.60 -11.02
N ASP A 87 -3.65 -2.67 -10.16
CA ASP A 87 -2.24 -2.50 -9.80
C ASP A 87 -1.96 -2.66 -8.32
N SER A 88 -0.81 -3.26 -8.01
CA SER A 88 -0.31 -3.34 -6.65
C SER A 88 1.21 -3.24 -6.55
N ILE A 89 1.66 -2.56 -5.50
CA ILE A 89 2.98 -2.84 -4.92
C ILE A 89 2.74 -3.76 -3.74
N GLN A 90 3.31 -4.96 -3.78
CA GLN A 90 3.06 -5.99 -2.78
C GLN A 90 4.36 -6.67 -2.38
N MET A 91 4.60 -6.77 -1.08
CA MET A 91 5.68 -7.57 -0.52
C MET A 91 5.15 -8.96 -0.16
N THR A 92 5.80 -10.00 -0.68
CA THR A 92 5.58 -11.42 -0.37
C THR A 92 6.88 -12.18 -0.44
N SER A 93 7.14 -13.13 0.47
CA SER A 93 8.29 -14.03 0.39
C SER A 93 9.64 -13.29 0.21
N GLU A 94 9.82 -12.20 0.97
CA GLU A 94 11.02 -11.34 0.93
C GLU A 94 11.27 -10.64 -0.42
N GLN A 95 10.26 -10.54 -1.27
CA GLN A 95 10.32 -9.86 -2.56
C GLN A 95 9.29 -8.73 -2.60
N LEU A 96 9.71 -7.55 -3.06
CA LEU A 96 8.80 -6.46 -3.42
C LEU A 96 8.47 -6.60 -4.89
N ALA A 97 7.19 -6.71 -5.22
CA ALA A 97 6.72 -6.85 -6.59
C ALA A 97 5.80 -5.70 -6.99
N TYR A 98 5.97 -5.21 -8.21
CA TYR A 98 4.97 -4.44 -8.92
C TYR A 98 4.24 -5.38 -9.86
N ARG A 99 2.94 -5.58 -9.63
CA ARG A 99 2.15 -6.61 -10.31
C ARG A 99 0.69 -6.20 -10.37
N THR A 100 -0.12 -7.02 -11.03
CA THR A 100 -1.56 -6.84 -10.96
C THR A 100 -2.09 -7.14 -9.56
N ALA A 101 -3.18 -6.50 -9.13
CA ALA A 101 -3.71 -6.67 -7.77
C ALA A 101 -4.12 -8.14 -7.47
N ASN A 102 -4.53 -8.89 -8.48
CA ASN A 102 -4.82 -10.33 -8.38
C ASN A 102 -3.57 -11.23 -8.57
N GLY A 103 -2.41 -10.65 -8.80
CA GLY A 103 -1.14 -11.36 -8.98
C GLY A 103 -0.97 -12.11 -10.30
N SER A 104 -1.85 -11.90 -11.29
CA SER A 104 -1.80 -12.59 -12.59
C SER A 104 -0.63 -12.18 -13.47
N ILE A 105 -0.15 -10.93 -13.35
CA ILE A 105 0.95 -10.39 -14.15
C ILE A 105 1.92 -9.69 -13.20
N THR A 106 3.20 -10.07 -13.26
CA THR A 106 4.27 -9.38 -12.53
C THR A 106 5.07 -8.52 -13.51
N TYR A 107 5.05 -7.21 -13.31
CA TYR A 107 5.78 -6.25 -14.14
C TYR A 107 7.24 -6.14 -13.70
N SER A 108 7.48 -6.18 -12.39
CA SER A 108 8.83 -6.21 -11.82
C SER A 108 8.84 -6.84 -10.42
N GLN A 109 9.97 -7.41 -10.03
CA GLN A 109 10.17 -8.02 -8.73
C GLN A 109 11.64 -7.91 -8.30
N ILE A 110 11.86 -7.44 -7.07
CA ILE A 110 13.21 -7.25 -6.51
C ILE A 110 13.28 -7.74 -5.05
N PRO A 111 14.47 -8.15 -4.56
CA PRO A 111 14.65 -8.51 -3.16
C PRO A 111 14.30 -7.34 -2.23
N TYR A 112 13.44 -7.57 -1.24
CA TYR A 112 13.02 -6.53 -0.31
C TYR A 112 14.14 -6.16 0.67
N ARG A 113 14.26 -4.86 0.96
CA ARG A 113 15.23 -4.28 1.89
C ARG A 113 14.51 -3.28 2.81
N PRO A 114 14.10 -3.67 4.03
CA PRO A 114 13.16 -2.88 4.85
C PRO A 114 13.54 -1.41 5.03
N THR A 115 14.80 -1.12 5.40
CA THR A 115 15.25 0.26 5.61
C THR A 115 15.27 1.07 4.30
N GLN A 116 15.72 0.47 3.20
CA GLN A 116 15.85 1.15 1.91
C GLN A 116 14.50 1.31 1.18
N MET A 117 13.52 0.47 1.52
CA MET A 117 12.22 0.37 0.85
C MET A 117 11.07 0.65 1.83
N ARG A 118 11.29 1.61 2.74
CA ARG A 118 10.31 2.04 3.75
C ARG A 118 9.14 2.77 3.11
N TRP A 119 9.36 3.56 2.07
CA TRP A 119 8.32 4.30 1.37
C TRP A 119 8.05 3.69 0.00
N TRP A 120 6.78 3.50 -0.35
CA TRP A 120 6.37 2.99 -1.66
C TRP A 120 5.56 4.06 -2.39
N LYS A 121 5.72 4.14 -3.71
CA LYS A 121 5.01 5.10 -4.55
C LYS A 121 4.51 4.46 -5.84
N LEU A 122 3.26 4.73 -6.17
CA LEU A 122 2.68 4.55 -7.51
C LEU A 122 2.33 5.92 -8.06
N HIS A 123 2.71 6.23 -9.30
CA HIS A 123 2.35 7.49 -9.95
C HIS A 123 2.30 7.33 -11.46
N ASP A 124 1.44 8.13 -12.10
CA ASP A 124 1.36 8.20 -13.56
C ASP A 124 2.25 9.33 -14.07
N GLU A 125 3.16 9.00 -14.97
CA GLU A 125 3.95 9.97 -15.73
C GLU A 125 3.67 9.76 -17.22
N GLN A 126 2.82 10.63 -17.77
CA GLN A 126 2.50 10.65 -19.22
C GLN A 126 1.89 9.32 -19.73
N GLY A 127 1.02 8.69 -18.93
CA GLY A 127 0.40 7.40 -19.30
C GLY A 127 1.30 6.19 -19.06
N VAL A 128 2.33 6.34 -18.23
CA VAL A 128 3.15 5.25 -17.71
C VAL A 128 2.97 5.22 -16.19
N LEU A 129 2.45 4.10 -15.68
CA LEU A 129 2.32 3.89 -14.25
C LEU A 129 3.64 3.33 -13.73
N THR A 130 4.24 4.05 -12.80
CA THR A 130 5.58 3.80 -12.29
C THR A 130 5.53 3.46 -10.81
N ALA A 131 6.13 2.31 -10.47
CA ALA A 131 6.34 1.84 -9.11
C ALA A 131 7.77 2.19 -8.65
N SER A 132 7.85 2.89 -7.53
CA SER A 132 9.10 3.34 -6.93
C SER A 132 9.14 3.07 -5.43
N TYR A 133 10.35 3.05 -4.86
CA TYR A 133 10.56 2.99 -3.42
C TYR A 133 11.55 4.06 -2.95
N SER A 134 11.55 4.34 -1.63
CA SER A 134 12.48 5.27 -1.00
C SER A 134 12.76 4.89 0.46
N GLU A 135 13.95 5.23 0.95
CA GLU A 135 14.30 5.17 2.38
C GLU A 135 13.67 6.33 3.15
N THR A 136 13.62 7.52 2.54
CA THR A 136 13.31 8.79 3.20
C THR A 136 12.04 9.47 2.69
N GLY A 137 11.43 8.93 1.62
CA GLY A 137 10.31 9.57 0.91
C GLY A 137 10.71 10.74 0.00
N LEU A 138 12.00 11.10 -0.03
CA LEU A 138 12.51 12.25 -0.79
C LEU A 138 13.20 11.84 -2.10
N GLN A 139 13.94 10.73 -2.09
CA GLN A 139 14.65 10.21 -3.24
C GLN A 139 14.08 8.87 -3.65
N TRP A 140 13.60 8.76 -4.89
CA TRP A 140 12.84 7.62 -5.36
C TRP A 140 13.67 6.78 -6.33
N VAL A 141 13.70 5.47 -6.10
CA VAL A 141 14.26 4.49 -7.03
C VAL A 141 13.10 3.81 -7.75
N VAL A 142 13.03 3.99 -9.06
CA VAL A 142 12.09 3.27 -9.92
C VAL A 142 12.52 1.81 -9.99
N PHE A 143 11.58 0.89 -9.79
CA PHE A 143 11.85 -0.53 -9.95
C PHE A 143 10.90 -1.23 -10.92
N GLY A 144 9.78 -0.62 -11.31
CA GLY A 144 8.88 -1.20 -12.29
C GLY A 144 8.02 -0.14 -12.96
N GLU A 145 7.66 -0.40 -14.22
CA GLU A 145 6.85 0.48 -15.05
C GLU A 145 5.92 -0.36 -15.91
N ARG A 146 4.76 0.20 -16.26
CA ARG A 146 3.95 -0.33 -17.35
C ARG A 146 3.21 0.79 -18.08
N PRO A 147 2.82 0.59 -19.34
CA PRO A 147 1.86 1.45 -19.99
C PRO A 147 0.53 1.46 -19.24
N ALA A 148 -0.02 2.64 -18.97
CA ALA A 148 -1.32 2.87 -18.34
C ALA A 148 -2.02 4.03 -19.05
N PRO A 149 -2.80 3.78 -20.12
CA PRO A 149 -3.47 4.87 -20.85
C PRO A 149 -4.43 5.60 -19.91
N GLY A 150 -4.11 6.87 -19.59
CA GLY A 150 -4.87 7.70 -18.65
C GLY A 150 -6.07 8.44 -19.28
N PRO A 151 -6.82 9.22 -18.48
CA PRO A 151 -6.94 9.14 -17.02
C PRO A 151 -7.83 7.96 -16.61
N PHE A 152 -7.57 7.38 -15.44
CA PHE A 152 -8.39 6.29 -14.89
C PHE A 152 -8.80 6.60 -13.45
N SER A 153 -10.03 6.22 -13.11
CA SER A 153 -10.54 6.35 -11.74
C SER A 153 -10.14 5.14 -10.92
N VAL A 154 -9.67 5.37 -9.71
CA VAL A 154 -9.08 4.33 -8.87
C VAL A 154 -9.73 4.33 -7.49
N GLN A 155 -9.85 3.13 -6.93
CA GLN A 155 -10.01 2.95 -5.50
C GLN A 155 -8.64 2.65 -4.91
N LEU A 156 -8.22 3.42 -3.91
CA LEU A 156 -6.98 3.16 -3.21
C LEU A 156 -7.24 2.18 -2.09
N SER A 157 -6.38 1.18 -1.93
CA SER A 157 -6.38 0.35 -0.71
C SER A 157 -4.97 0.07 -0.25
N PHE A 158 -4.80 -0.13 1.05
CA PHE A 158 -3.63 -0.77 1.60
C PHE A 158 -4.07 -1.80 2.63
N PHE A 159 -3.43 -2.95 2.62
CA PHE A 159 -3.87 -4.08 3.42
C PHE A 159 -2.74 -5.09 3.62
N ALA A 160 -2.87 -5.86 4.69
CA ALA A 160 -2.01 -6.99 4.97
C ALA A 160 -2.86 -8.22 5.25
N GLY A 161 -2.30 -9.40 5.00
CA GLY A 161 -3.03 -10.64 5.14
C GLY A 161 -2.14 -11.86 5.07
N VAL A 162 -2.77 -13.01 5.26
CA VAL A 162 -2.16 -14.33 5.07
C VAL A 162 -2.97 -15.10 4.03
N PHE A 163 -2.29 -15.80 3.13
CA PHE A 163 -2.94 -16.75 2.23
C PHE A 163 -3.51 -17.94 3.01
N LEU A 164 -4.39 -18.72 2.37
CA LEU A 164 -4.99 -19.92 2.96
C LEU A 164 -3.88 -20.88 3.44
N ASP A 165 -4.15 -21.56 4.56
CA ASP A 165 -3.32 -22.61 5.15
C ASP A 165 -2.00 -22.16 5.81
N VAL A 166 -1.82 -20.86 6.06
CA VAL A 166 -0.70 -20.35 6.85
C VAL A 166 -1.08 -20.41 8.34
N PRO A 167 -0.26 -21.04 9.22
CA PRO A 167 -0.42 -20.96 10.67
C PRO A 167 -0.46 -19.50 11.14
N ASP A 168 -0.95 -19.24 12.35
CA ASP A 168 -1.01 -17.88 12.93
C ASP A 168 0.25 -17.06 12.62
N ALA A 169 0.09 -16.01 11.81
CA ALA A 169 1.13 -15.02 11.63
C ALA A 169 1.42 -14.38 12.99
N THR A 170 2.68 -14.42 13.39
CA THR A 170 3.13 -13.80 14.64
C THR A 170 3.63 -12.38 14.45
N ASP A 171 3.72 -11.93 13.21
CA ASP A 171 4.15 -10.60 12.80
C ASP A 171 2.98 -9.74 12.32
N SER A 172 3.27 -8.46 12.07
CA SER A 172 2.30 -7.46 11.67
C SER A 172 2.80 -6.68 10.46
N SER A 173 1.90 -5.93 9.82
CA SER A 173 2.29 -4.84 8.93
C SER A 173 2.00 -3.52 9.61
N ARG A 174 2.89 -2.53 9.45
CA ARG A 174 2.68 -1.16 9.93
C ARG A 174 2.66 -0.19 8.77
N ILE A 175 1.72 0.74 8.80
CA ILE A 175 1.57 1.82 7.83
C ILE A 175 1.68 3.14 8.61
N GLY A 176 2.69 3.95 8.30
CA GLY A 176 2.99 5.17 9.04
C GLY A 176 2.35 6.43 8.47
N ARG A 177 2.18 6.49 7.15
CA ARG A 177 1.58 7.65 6.49
C ARG A 177 1.03 7.29 5.12
N LEU A 178 -0.09 7.89 4.76
CA LEU A 178 -0.62 7.88 3.40
C LEU A 178 -0.66 9.32 2.87
N LEU A 179 -0.09 9.52 1.68
CA LEU A 179 -0.16 10.75 0.93
C LEU A 179 -0.74 10.49 -0.46
N VAL A 180 -1.72 11.28 -0.85
CA VAL A 180 -2.23 11.34 -2.22
C VAL A 180 -2.08 12.78 -2.71
N CYS A 181 -1.27 12.97 -3.75
CA CYS A 181 -0.86 14.29 -4.21
C CYS A 181 -1.35 14.54 -5.63
N ASP A 182 -1.90 15.72 -5.88
CA ASP A 182 -2.10 16.27 -7.21
C ASP A 182 -0.85 17.04 -7.68
N GLU A 183 -0.65 17.14 -9.00
CA GLU A 183 0.50 17.88 -9.59
C GLU A 183 0.30 19.40 -9.64
#